data_AF-A0A973D4L0-F1
#
_entry.id   AF-A0A973D4L0-F1
#
_cell.length_a   1.000
_cell.length_b   1.000
_cell.length_c   1.000
_cell.angle_alpha   90.00
_cell.angle_beta   90.00
_cell.angle_gamma   90.00
#
_symmetry.space_group_name_H-M   'P 1'
#
loop_
_entity.id
_entity.type
_entity.pdbx_description
1 polymer ?
#
loop_
_entity_poly.entity_id
_entity_poly.type
_entity_poly.pdbx_seq_one_letter_code
_entity_poly.pdbx_strand_id
1 'polypeptide(L)'
;DSVRNLTDAIWLLQALFLPGNTALECSDSGDCNDDGGLNLADPIFLLSYLFIPNSPQPPPPERCGVDLTPSDALECGIFPGCP
;
A
#
# COMPACT_ATOMS: atom_id res chain seq x y z
N ASP A 1 9.29 2.66 -6.50
CA ASP A 1 9.54 2.89 -7.95
C ASP A 1 8.23 3.09 -8.74
N SER A 2 7.17 3.57 -8.08
CA SER A 2 5.83 3.76 -8.66
C SER A 2 5.20 2.49 -9.26
N VAL A 3 5.73 1.29 -8.95
CA VAL A 3 5.23 0.00 -9.41
C VAL A 3 5.06 -0.93 -8.22
N ARG A 4 3.87 -1.51 -8.06
CA ARG A 4 3.60 -2.53 -7.03
C ARG A 4 4.38 -3.82 -7.32
N ASN A 5 5.30 -4.19 -6.42
CA ASN A 5 6.15 -5.36 -6.58
C ASN A 5 6.46 -6.05 -5.23
N LEU A 6 7.23 -7.15 -5.28
CA LEU A 6 7.56 -7.96 -4.10
C LEU A 6 8.33 -7.16 -3.03
N THR A 7 9.16 -6.21 -3.43
CA THR A 7 9.93 -5.37 -2.50
C THR A 7 9.01 -4.49 -1.67
N ASP A 8 7.89 -4.01 -2.22
CA ASP A 8 6.90 -3.25 -1.46
C ASP A 8 6.26 -4.11 -0.37
N ALA A 9 5.86 -5.35 -0.69
CA ALA A 9 5.28 -6.28 0.28
C ALA A 9 6.25 -6.60 1.43
N ILE A 10 7.54 -6.77 1.13
CA ILE A 10 8.57 -7.00 2.14
C ILE A 10 8.72 -5.75 3.02
N TRP A 11 8.77 -4.57 2.42
CA TRP A 11 8.95 -3.32 3.16
C TRP A 11 7.76 -3.02 4.07
N LEU A 12 6.53 -3.32 3.64
CA LEU A 12 5.31 -3.20 4.43
C LEU A 12 5.33 -4.13 5.66
N LEU A 13 5.73 -5.39 5.48
CA LEU A 13 5.93 -6.33 6.59
C LEU A 13 7.01 -5.86 7.57
N GLN A 14 8.10 -5.28 7.06
CA GLN A 14 9.15 -4.71 7.91
C GLN A 14 8.64 -3.50 8.70
N ALA A 15 7.87 -2.61 8.07
CA ALA A 15 7.29 -1.45 8.74
C ALA A 15 6.28 -1.84 9.84
N LEU A 16 5.51 -2.91 9.63
CA LEU A 16 4.52 -3.38 10.59
C LEU A 16 5.13 -4.11 11.80
N PHE A 17 6.18 -4.90 11.60
CA PHE A 17 6.66 -5.86 12.60
C PHE A 17 8.09 -5.65 13.09
N LEU A 18 8.91 -4.84 12.42
CA LEU A 18 10.28 -4.57 12.85
C LEU A 18 10.39 -3.22 13.56
N PRO A 19 10.66 -3.20 14.87
CA PRO A 19 10.85 -1.94 15.60
C PRO A 19 12.07 -1.18 15.08
N GLY A 20 11.91 0.12 14.84
CA GLY A 20 12.98 1.01 14.37
C GLY A 20 13.17 1.05 12.85
N ASN A 21 12.35 0.35 12.07
CA ASN A 21 12.28 0.61 10.63
C ASN A 21 11.64 1.98 10.36
N THR A 22 11.99 2.60 9.22
CA THR A 22 11.37 3.86 8.81
C THR A 22 9.87 3.65 8.64
N ALA A 23 9.07 4.43 9.38
CA ALA A 23 7.63 4.48 9.19
C ALA A 23 7.30 4.83 7.75
N LEU A 24 6.15 4.35 7.27
CA LEU A 24 5.63 4.75 5.98
C LEU A 24 5.53 6.27 5.90
N GLU A 25 6.13 6.87 4.87
CA GLU A 25 5.98 8.33 4.62
C GLU A 25 4.51 8.68 4.35
N CYS A 26 3.78 7.74 3.75
CA CYS A 26 2.33 7.77 3.66
C CYS A 26 1.72 6.42 4.06
N SER A 27 0.90 6.40 5.10
CA SER A 27 0.22 5.18 5.55
C SER A 27 -0.78 4.64 4.54
N ASP A 28 -1.45 5.53 3.81
CA ASP A 28 -2.41 5.19 2.74
C ASP A 28 -1.71 4.49 1.55
N SER A 29 -0.46 4.86 1.22
CA SER A 29 0.33 4.08 0.24
C SER A 29 0.60 2.62 0.65
N GLY A 30 0.43 2.31 1.93
CA GLY A 30 0.54 0.97 2.48
C GLY A 30 -0.80 0.23 2.57
N ASP A 31 -1.93 0.91 2.41
CA ASP A 31 -3.26 0.31 2.39
C ASP A 31 -3.52 -0.33 1.02
N CYS A 32 -3.09 -1.58 0.87
CA CYS A 32 -3.12 -2.26 -0.42
C CYS A 32 -4.51 -2.78 -0.77
N ASN A 33 -5.36 -2.99 0.23
CA ASN A 33 -6.74 -3.43 0.05
C ASN A 33 -7.79 -2.35 0.27
N ASP A 34 -7.37 -1.10 0.49
CA ASP A 34 -8.19 0.13 0.55
C ASP A 34 -9.35 -0.03 1.54
N ASP A 35 -9.03 -0.55 2.74
CA ASP A 35 -10.00 -0.75 3.82
C ASP A 35 -9.93 0.32 4.92
N GLY A 36 -9.03 1.30 4.77
CA GLY A 36 -8.76 2.37 5.70
C GLY A 36 -7.89 1.97 6.88
N GLY A 37 -7.19 0.84 6.81
CA GLY A 37 -6.46 0.25 7.92
C GLY A 37 -5.14 -0.40 7.53
N LEU A 38 -4.03 0.21 7.93
CA LEU A 38 -2.69 -0.35 7.68
C LEU A 38 -2.36 -1.52 8.63
N ASN A 39 -2.44 -2.76 8.13
CA ASN A 39 -2.26 -3.99 8.91
C ASN A 39 -1.72 -5.17 8.08
N LEU A 40 -1.74 -6.39 8.65
CA LEU A 40 -1.21 -7.59 7.97
C LEU A 40 -2.03 -8.00 6.73
N ALA A 41 -3.28 -7.55 6.59
CA ALA A 41 -4.10 -7.79 5.41
C ALA A 41 -3.46 -7.19 4.15
N ASP A 42 -2.84 -6.02 4.26
CA ASP A 42 -2.23 -5.29 3.14
C ASP A 42 -1.12 -6.05 2.40
N PRO A 43 -0.03 -6.50 3.08
CA PRO A 43 1.02 -7.23 2.38
C PRO A 43 0.52 -8.59 1.86
N ILE A 44 -0.47 -9.21 2.51
CA ILE A 44 -1.05 -10.47 2.06
C ILE A 44 -1.90 -10.25 0.80
N PHE A 45 -2.67 -9.18 0.75
CA PHE A 45 -3.43 -8.78 -0.44
C PHE A 45 -2.48 -8.51 -1.61
N LEU A 46 -1.42 -7.72 -1.39
CA LEU A 46 -0.43 -7.42 -2.41
C LEU A 46 0.27 -8.69 -2.93
N LEU A 47 0.71 -9.60 -2.06
CA LEU A 47 1.32 -10.87 -2.47
C LEU A 47 0.33 -11.76 -3.23
N SER A 48 -0.95 -11.74 -2.85
CA SER A 48 -2.00 -12.47 -3.56
C SER A 48 -2.21 -11.93 -4.96
N TYR A 49 -2.25 -10.59 -5.12
CA TYR A 49 -2.29 -9.93 -6.42
C TYR A 49 -1.09 -10.31 -7.31
N LEU A 50 0.12 -10.34 -6.74
CA LEU A 50 1.35 -10.60 -7.50
C LEU A 50 1.52 -12.06 -7.95
N PHE A 51 1.07 -13.03 -7.15
CA PHE A 51 1.44 -14.44 -7.37
C PHE A 51 0.27 -15.41 -7.54
N ILE A 52 -0.96 -15.02 -7.20
CA ILE A 52 -2.13 -15.91 -7.30
C ILE A 52 -2.94 -15.52 -8.55
N PRO A 53 -3.07 -16.41 -9.55
CA PRO A 53 -3.93 -16.14 -10.70
C PRO A 53 -5.39 -15.92 -10.29
N ASN A 54 -6.06 -14.94 -10.88
CA ASN A 54 -7.45 -14.55 -10.59
C ASN A 54 -7.70 -14.00 -9.17
N SER A 55 -6.66 -13.57 -8.46
CA SER A 55 -6.84 -12.79 -7.24
C SER A 55 -7.47 -11.41 -7.54
N PRO A 56 -8.11 -10.77 -6.54
CA PRO A 56 -8.62 -9.41 -6.70
C PRO A 56 -7.50 -8.46 -7.11
N GLN A 57 -7.80 -7.58 -8.08
CA GLN A 57 -6.91 -6.49 -8.40
C GLN A 57 -7.04 -5.41 -7.32
N PRO A 58 -5.93 -4.74 -6.95
CA PRO A 58 -6.03 -3.61 -6.05
C PRO A 58 -6.89 -2.51 -6.67
N PRO A 59 -7.54 -1.71 -5.83
CA PRO A 59 -8.33 -0.59 -6.30
C PRO A 59 -7.46 0.48 -7.00
N PRO A 60 -8.07 1.25 -7.91
CA PRO A 60 -7.39 2.37 -8.56
C PRO A 60 -7.12 3.50 -7.56
N PRO A 61 -6.03 4.27 -7.75
CA PRO A 61 -5.14 4.22 -8.90
C PRO A 61 -4.05 3.12 -8.79
N GLU A 62 -3.78 2.43 -9.90
CA GLU A 62 -2.72 1.39 -9.98
C GLU A 62 -1.29 1.96 -9.96
N ARG A 63 -1.18 3.29 -10.14
CA ARG A 63 0.05 4.07 -10.08
C ARG A 63 -0.14 5.15 -9.04
N CYS A 64 0.96 5.70 -8.54
CA CYS A 64 0.86 6.84 -7.65
C CYS A 64 0.06 7.96 -8.35
N GLY A 65 -0.84 8.57 -7.58
CA GLY A 65 -1.86 9.48 -8.07
C GLY A 65 -2.73 9.91 -6.91
N VAL A 66 -3.63 10.85 -7.16
CA VAL A 66 -4.63 11.23 -6.15
C VAL A 66 -5.51 10.02 -5.92
N ASP A 67 -5.59 9.58 -4.67
CA ASP A 67 -6.58 8.61 -4.28
C ASP A 67 -7.99 9.23 -4.43
N LEU A 68 -8.85 8.52 -5.15
CA LEU A 68 -10.21 8.95 -5.48
C LEU A 68 -11.25 8.13 -4.73
N THR A 69 -10.83 7.23 -3.83
CA THR A 69 -11.75 6.48 -3.00
C THR A 69 -12.30 7.45 -1.95
N PRO A 70 -13.63 7.63 -1.87
CA PRO A 70 -14.20 8.61 -0.98
C PRO A 70 -14.12 8.07 0.45
N SER A 71 -13.22 8.63 1.26
CA SER A 71 -13.16 8.43 2.71
C SER A 71 -12.73 7.02 3.12
N ASP A 72 -11.44 6.74 3.02
CA ASP A 72 -10.78 5.88 4.00
C ASP A 72 -10.19 6.76 5.13
N ALA A 73 -9.73 6.15 6.23
CA ALA A 73 -9.28 6.90 7.42
C ALA A 73 -7.81 7.34 7.33
N LEU A 74 -7.09 6.95 6.26
CA LEU A 74 -5.67 7.19 6.08
C LEU A 74 -5.47 8.26 5.02
N GLU A 75 -4.69 9.28 5.34
CA GLU A 75 -4.35 10.34 4.37
C GLU A 75 -2.83 10.42 4.21
N CYS A 76 -2.35 10.68 2.99
CA CYS A 76 -0.99 11.15 2.78
C CYS A 76 -0.89 12.65 3.13
N GLY A 77 -0.28 12.99 4.27
CA GLY A 77 -0.17 14.38 4.73
C GLY A 77 0.61 15.33 3.80
N ILE A 78 1.47 14.81 2.92
CA ILE A 78 2.15 15.57 1.86
C ILE A 78 2.28 14.66 0.62
N PHE A 79 1.78 15.11 -0.52
CA PHE A 79 2.14 14.58 -1.85
C PHE A 79 3.43 15.27 -2.32
N PRO A 80 4.65 14.72 -2.14
CA PRO A 80 5.67 14.98 -3.13
C PRO A 80 5.13 14.31 -4.39
N GLY A 81 4.62 15.14 -5.32
CA GLY A 81 4.04 14.65 -6.57
C GLY A 81 4.93 13.56 -7.14
N CYS A 82 4.29 12.46 -7.53
CA CYS A 82 4.88 11.45 -8.39
C CYS A 82 5.87 12.08 -9.37
N PRO A 83 7.15 11.67 -9.39
CA PRO A 83 8.02 12.02 -10.49
C PRO A 83 7.50 11.44 -11.82
#